data_AF-A0A5R9AR00-F1
#
_entry.id   AF-A0A5R9AR00-F1
#
_cell.length_a   1.000
_cell.length_b   1.000
_cell.length_c   1.000
_cell.angle_alpha   90.00
_cell.angle_beta   90.00
_cell.angle_gamma   90.00
#
_symmetry.space_group_name_H-M   'P 1'
#
loop_
_entity.id
_entity.type
_entity.pdbx_description
1 polymer ?
#
loop_
_entity_poly.entity_id
_entity_poly.type
_entity_poly.pdbx_seq_one_letter_code
_entity_poly.pdbx_strand_id
1 'polypeptide(L)' 'MAQDNENTLRKYTAMRETYAEMCNDTYKNVRKFTDAYIFIKMEEKYYLKPKTIEDIVYYRTKY' A
#
# COMPACT_ATOMS: atom_id res chain seq x y z
N MET A 1 23.22 -3.78 -11.15
CA MET A 1 22.24 -2.70 -10.94
C MET A 1 20.78 -3.07 -11.32
N ALA A 2 20.47 -4.33 -11.68
CA ALA A 2 19.10 -4.76 -12.01
C ALA A 2 18.32 -5.34 -10.82
N GLN A 3 19.01 -5.82 -9.78
CA GLN A 3 18.42 -6.60 -8.70
C GLN A 3 17.67 -5.74 -7.66
N ASP A 4 18.10 -4.49 -7.47
CA ASP A 4 17.38 -3.51 -6.64
C ASP A 4 16.01 -3.14 -7.22
N ASN A 5 15.89 -3.10 -8.56
CA ASN A 5 14.66 -2.67 -9.21
C ASN A 5 13.57 -3.76 -9.12
N GLU A 6 13.94 -5.03 -9.27
CA GLU A 6 13.02 -6.16 -9.12
C GLU A 6 12.51 -6.32 -7.67
N ASN A 7 13.41 -6.18 -6.68
CA ASN A 7 13.01 -6.21 -5.27
C ASN A 7 12.11 -5.03 -4.89
N THR A 8 12.36 -3.86 -5.48
CA THR A 8 11.52 -2.66 -5.27
C THR A 8 10.14 -2.84 -5.88
N LEU A 9 10.06 -3.37 -7.10
CA LEU A 9 8.79 -3.71 -7.76
C LEU A 9 7.98 -4.72 -6.94
N ARG A 10 8.62 -5.79 -6.45
CA ARG A 10 7.96 -6.79 -5.60
C ARG A 10 7.40 -6.16 -4.32
N LYS A 11 8.15 -5.26 -3.68
CA LYS A 11 7.67 -4.53 -2.49
C LYS A 11 6.46 -3.66 -2.80
N TYR A 12 6.48 -2.94 -3.92
CA TYR A 12 5.35 -2.08 -4.32
C TYR A 12 4.10 -2.89 -4.68
N THR A 13 4.27 -4.04 -5.34
CA THR A 13 3.17 -4.98 -5.58
C THR A 13 2.58 -5.48 -4.27
N ALA A 14 3.41 -5.93 -3.32
CA ALA A 14 2.95 -6.40 -2.02
C ALA A 14 2.22 -5.31 -1.21
N MET A 15 2.65 -4.04 -1.32
CA MET A 15 1.95 -2.91 -0.70
C MET A 15 0.56 -2.70 -1.32
N ARG A 16 0.45 -2.79 -2.65
CA ARG A 16 -0.84 -2.67 -3.35
C ARG A 16 -1.79 -3.78 -2.99
N GLU A 17 -1.30 -5.02 -2.92
CA GLU A 17 -2.09 -6.17 -2.48
C GLU A 17 -2.59 -5.98 -1.05
N THR A 18 -1.70 -5.58 -0.12
CA THR A 18 -2.11 -5.28 1.27
C THR A 18 -3.19 -4.19 1.33
N TYR A 19 -3.04 -3.12 0.55
CA TYR A 19 -4.05 -2.05 0.49
C TYR A 19 -5.40 -2.58 -0.02
N ALA A 20 -5.38 -3.37 -1.09
CA ALA A 20 -6.59 -3.97 -1.67
C ALA A 20 -7.27 -4.94 -0.70
N GLU A 21 -6.50 -5.78 0.02
CA GLU A 21 -7.03 -6.67 1.06
C GLU A 21 -7.74 -5.88 2.17
N MET A 22 -7.10 -4.81 2.67
CA MET A 22 -7.70 -3.98 3.73
C MET A 22 -8.89 -3.15 3.23
N CYS A 23 -8.93 -2.79 1.95
CA CYS A 23 -10.06 -2.13 1.33
C CYS A 23 -11.25 -3.09 1.13
N ASN A 24 -10.97 -4.36 0.85
CA ASN A 24 -11.97 -5.42 0.69
C ASN A 24 -12.41 -6.05 2.03
N ASP A 25 -11.72 -5.76 3.15
CA ASP A 25 -12.18 -6.13 4.49
C ASP A 25 -13.45 -5.32 4.81
N THR A 26 -14.59 -5.96 4.55
CA THR A 26 -15.92 -5.41 4.79
C THR A 26 -16.58 -6.15 5.95
N TYR A 27 -17.21 -5.38 6.83
CA TYR A 27 -18.06 -5.91 7.87
C TYR A 27 -19.51 -5.56 7.55
N LYS A 28 -20.36 -6.58 7.34
CA LYS A 28 -21.77 -6.40 6.95
C LYS A 28 -21.94 -5.51 5.71
N ASN A 29 -21.13 -5.76 4.66
CA ASN A 29 -21.08 -4.96 3.42
C ASN A 29 -20.65 -3.50 3.59
N VAL A 30 -20.15 -3.11 4.77
CA VAL A 30 -19.58 -1.79 5.02
C VAL A 30 -18.07 -1.93 5.14
N ARG A 31 -17.33 -1.08 4.40
CA ARG A 31 -15.86 -1.03 4.50
C ARG A 31 -15.46 -0.75 5.94
N LYS A 32 -14.65 -1.65 6.51
CA LYS A 32 -14.32 -1.61 7.94
C LYS A 32 -13.32 -0.51 8.28
N PHE A 33 -12.44 -0.18 7.34
CA PHE A 33 -11.37 0.79 7.54
C PHE A 33 -11.47 1.95 6.55
N THR A 34 -11.25 3.17 7.03
CA THR A 34 -11.07 4.34 6.18
C THR A 34 -9.71 4.31 5.51
N ASP A 35 -9.56 4.99 4.37
CA ASP A 35 -8.28 5.09 3.66
C ASP A 35 -7.16 5.64 4.56
N ALA A 36 -7.47 6.67 5.37
CA ALA A 36 -6.53 7.24 6.33
C ALA A 36 -6.02 6.20 7.34
N TYR A 37 -6.90 5.35 7.87
CA TYR A 37 -6.50 4.30 8.80
C TYR A 37 -5.64 3.24 8.14
N ILE A 38 -5.98 2.85 6.90
CA ILE A 38 -5.20 1.89 6.12
C ILE A 38 -3.79 2.42 5.88
N PHE A 39 -3.64 3.71 5.52
CA PHE A 39 -2.32 4.29 5.31
C PHE A 39 -1.47 4.36 6.59
N ILE A 40 -2.07 4.65 7.76
CA ILE A 40 -1.36 4.60 9.05
C ILE A 40 -0.88 3.17 9.35
N LYS A 41 -1.75 2.18 9.16
CA LYS A 41 -1.40 0.76 9.32
C LYS A 41 -0.27 0.33 8.39
N MET A 42 -0.30 0.79 7.14
CA MET A 42 0.74 0.50 6.16
C MET A 42 2.05 1.24 6.47
N GLU A 43 1.99 2.46 7.01
CA GLU A 43 3.16 3.19 7.51
C GLU A 43 3.87 2.39 8.60
N GLU A 44 3.15 1.85 9.58
CA GLU A 44 3.73 0.98 10.62
C GLU A 44 4.33 -0.31 10.06
N LYS A 45 3.70 -0.90 9.03
CA LYS A 45 4.14 -2.17 8.43
C LYS A 45 5.38 -2.01 7.53
N TYR A 46 5.44 -0.93 6.77
CA TYR A 46 6.46 -0.72 5.74
C TYR A 46 7.49 0.35 6.10
N TYR A 47 7.34 1.05 7.22
CA TYR A 47 8.22 2.14 7.66
C TYR A 47 8.36 3.24 6.59
N LEU A 48 7.25 3.54 5.90
CA LEU A 48 7.17 4.54 4.84
C LEU A 48 6.12 5.58 5.17
N LYS A 49 6.35 6.82 4.74
CA LYS A 49 5.37 7.89 4.91
C LYS A 49 4.05 7.55 4.19
N PRO A 50 2.88 7.90 4.76
CA PRO A 50 1.57 7.67 4.15
C PRO A 50 1.49 8.19 2.72
N LYS A 51 2.08 9.37 2.45
CA LYS A 51 2.13 9.98 1.12
C LYS A 51 2.90 9.12 0.12
N THR A 52 4.02 8.51 0.53
CA THR A 52 4.81 7.62 -0.33
C THR A 52 4.04 6.34 -0.64
N ILE A 53 3.33 5.81 0.35
CA ILE A 53 2.47 4.63 0.16
C ILE A 53 1.31 4.97 -0.78
N GLU A 54 0.68 6.13 -0.60
CA GLU A 54 -0.34 6.66 -1.51
C GLU A 54 0.20 6.73 -2.95
N ASP A 55 1.37 7.32 -3.15
CA ASP A 55 1.99 7.43 -4.48
C ASP A 55 2.27 6.06 -5.11
N ILE A 56 2.70 5.08 -4.31
CA ILE A 56 2.95 3.69 -4.76
C ILE A 56 1.63 3.00 -5.13
N VAL A 57 0.60 3.12 -4.28
CA VAL A 57 -0.71 2.49 -4.47
C VAL A 57 -1.42 3.05 -5.70
N TYR A 58 -1.37 4.38 -5.90
CA TYR A 58 -2.01 5.05 -7.04
C TYR A 58 -1.14 5.19 -8.29
N TYR A 59 -0.02 4.45 -8.38
CA TYR A 59 0.89 4.48 -9.53
C TYR A 59 1.41 5.90 -9.87
N ARG A 60 1.50 6.80 -8.88
CA ARG A 60 2.00 8.18 -9.06
C ARG A 60 3.52 8.29 -8.97
N THR A 61 4.21 7.24 -8.52
CA THR A 61 5.67 7.15 -8.57
C THR A 61 6.14 7.08 -10.03
N LYS A 62 6.79 8.15 -10.51
CA LYS A 62 7.52 8.13 -11.78
C LYS A 62 8.79 7.28 -11.60
N TYR A 63 8.88 6.18 -12.35
CA TYR A 63 10.12 5.41 -12.51
C TYR A 63 11.07 6.14 -13.47
#